data_AF-A0A0F8YSL2-F1
#
_entry.id   AF-A0A0F8YSL2-F1
#
_cell.length_a   1.000
_cell.length_b   1.000
_cell.length_c   1.000
_cell.angle_alpha   90.00
_cell.angle_beta   90.00
_cell.angle_gamma   90.00
#
_symmetry.space_group_name_H-M   'P 1'
#
loop_
_entity.id
_entity.type
_entity.pdbx_description
1 polymer ?
#
loop_
_entity_poly.entity_id
_entity_poly.type
_entity_poly.pdbx_seq_one_letter_code
_entity_poly.pdbx_strand_id
1 'polypeptide(L)'
;MALGATMVFECRASATANNVNGGGYTSGGTDYSQQDAAVTDFSKTDGTSNASTTFTSAAATFTAQAVGNVLHLISGTNGTPGWYEIATYVSANEITLDRNCSTGAMTDGVFNVGGAMSLNSAVANQTDDDFFEIMLAGHKIWIENGSYTLGVTVSIAADGSETSPIVIEGYNATRGDAPTGSTRPTMVGGANNWSWTGDYWDIFNLIITGTGTVNFNRSGHSSKTVNCKGINTSST
;
A
#
# COMPACT_ATOMS: atom_id res chain seq x y z
N MET A 1 -10.84 9.08 -11.54
CA MET A 1 -10.04 9.85 -10.56
C MET A 1 -8.91 8.94 -10.10
N ALA A 2 -7.78 9.47 -9.65
CA ALA A 2 -6.78 8.65 -8.97
C ALA A 2 -7.07 8.66 -7.46
N LEU A 3 -6.39 7.80 -6.69
CA LEU A 3 -6.50 7.77 -5.22
C LEU A 3 -6.36 9.19 -4.63
N GLY A 4 -7.06 9.51 -3.54
CA GLY A 4 -7.02 10.82 -2.91
C GLY A 4 -5.58 11.27 -2.59
N ALA A 5 -5.25 12.54 -2.84
CA ALA A 5 -3.88 13.06 -2.73
C ALA A 5 -3.32 13.06 -1.28
N THR A 6 -4.18 12.94 -0.27
CA THR A 6 -3.78 12.91 1.15
C THR A 6 -3.78 11.50 1.75
N MET A 7 -3.77 10.47 0.90
CA MET A 7 -3.84 9.09 1.35
C MET A 7 -2.61 8.73 2.19
N VAL A 8 -2.88 8.09 3.33
CA VAL A 8 -1.86 7.42 4.11
C VAL A 8 -2.00 5.93 3.93
N PHE A 9 -0.87 5.23 3.86
CA PHE A 9 -0.79 3.79 3.86
C PHE A 9 -0.06 3.31 5.10
N GLU A 10 -0.35 2.09 5.52
CA GLU A 10 0.23 1.45 6.69
C GLU A 10 0.86 0.11 6.29
N CYS A 11 2.08 -0.15 6.74
CA CYS A 11 2.77 -1.43 6.59
C CYS A 11 3.10 -2.00 7.97
N ARG A 12 2.66 -3.23 8.25
CA ARG A 12 2.94 -3.92 9.52
C ARG A 12 3.59 -5.26 9.29
N ALA A 13 4.64 -5.58 10.04
CA ALA A 13 5.33 -6.87 9.94
C ALA A 13 4.44 -8.03 10.42
N SER A 14 3.45 -7.74 11.27
CA SER A 14 2.42 -8.68 11.72
C SER A 14 1.28 -8.87 10.73
N ALA A 15 1.16 -8.05 9.68
CA ALA A 15 0.23 -8.31 8.59
C ALA A 15 0.76 -9.50 7.77
N THR A 16 -0.06 -10.51 7.53
CA THR A 16 0.38 -11.79 6.91
C THR A 16 -0.33 -12.08 5.58
N ALA A 17 -0.57 -11.04 4.79
CA ALA A 17 -1.52 -11.08 3.69
C ALA A 17 -0.89 -11.03 2.29
N ASN A 18 0.43 -11.21 2.09
CA ASN A 18 1.06 -11.10 0.76
C ASN A 18 0.59 -9.87 -0.07
N ASN A 19 0.54 -8.69 0.55
CA ASN A 19 -0.01 -7.45 -0.03
C ASN A 19 -1.47 -7.52 -0.52
N VAL A 20 -2.28 -8.46 -0.02
CA VAL A 20 -3.70 -8.54 -0.42
C VAL A 20 -4.61 -7.55 0.30
N ASN A 21 -4.11 -6.83 1.30
CA ASN A 21 -4.90 -5.85 2.07
C ASN A 21 -5.08 -4.53 1.30
N GLY A 22 -6.02 -3.71 1.77
CA GLY A 22 -6.30 -2.39 1.22
C GLY A 22 -5.24 -1.35 1.59
N GLY A 23 -4.65 -1.44 2.78
CA GLY A 23 -3.46 -0.69 3.19
C GLY A 23 -3.65 0.79 3.46
N GLY A 24 -4.65 1.43 2.84
CA GLY A 24 -4.76 2.89 2.78
C GLY A 24 -5.99 3.48 3.44
N TYR A 25 -5.87 4.74 3.84
CA TYR A 25 -6.94 5.57 4.38
C TYR A 25 -6.73 7.05 4.03
N THR A 26 -7.80 7.80 3.77
CA THR A 26 -7.78 9.26 3.59
C THR A 26 -8.47 9.98 4.75
N SER A 27 -9.81 9.91 4.81
CA SER A 27 -10.66 10.60 5.78
C SER A 27 -12.11 10.10 5.74
N GLY A 28 -12.94 10.50 6.71
CA GLY A 28 -14.41 10.32 6.66
C GLY A 28 -14.93 9.17 7.51
N GLY A 29 -14.22 8.04 7.55
CA GLY A 29 -14.56 6.85 8.34
C GLY A 29 -13.53 6.48 9.41
N THR A 30 -13.53 5.22 9.83
CA THR A 30 -12.49 4.66 10.71
C THR A 30 -11.28 4.28 9.86
N ASP A 31 -10.06 4.61 10.32
CA ASP A 31 -8.82 4.18 9.66
C ASP A 31 -8.57 2.69 9.94
N TYR A 32 -9.02 1.82 9.04
CA TYR A 32 -8.79 0.38 9.12
C TYR A 32 -7.41 -0.05 8.60
N SER A 33 -6.56 0.88 8.14
CA SER A 33 -5.16 0.53 7.81
C SER A 33 -4.34 0.19 9.05
N GLN A 34 -4.76 0.66 10.25
CA GLN A 34 -4.05 0.49 11.52
C GLN A 34 -4.35 -0.85 12.25
N GLN A 35 -4.64 -1.91 11.51
CA GLN A 35 -4.82 -3.29 12.00
C GLN A 35 -4.20 -4.27 11.01
N ASP A 36 -3.80 -5.47 11.46
CA ASP A 36 -3.03 -6.40 10.61
C ASP A 36 -3.86 -7.01 9.47
N ALA A 37 -5.14 -7.26 9.70
CA ALA A 37 -6.02 -7.94 8.76
C ALA A 37 -7.05 -6.99 8.14
N ALA A 38 -7.46 -7.28 6.91
CA ALA A 38 -8.61 -6.64 6.29
C ALA A 38 -9.89 -6.83 7.13
N VAL A 39 -10.82 -5.87 7.03
CA VAL A 39 -12.09 -5.95 7.75
C VAL A 39 -12.95 -7.06 7.13
N THR A 40 -13.15 -8.15 7.88
CA THR A 40 -13.83 -9.36 7.38
C THR A 40 -15.23 -9.06 6.84
N ASP A 41 -15.97 -8.18 7.50
CA ASP A 41 -17.33 -7.79 7.11
C ASP A 41 -17.39 -7.07 5.76
N PHE A 42 -16.29 -6.41 5.36
CA PHE A 42 -16.19 -5.64 4.12
C PHE A 42 -15.36 -6.35 3.05
N SER A 43 -14.86 -7.56 3.33
CA SER A 43 -13.92 -8.28 2.45
C SER A 43 -14.54 -9.62 2.04
N LYS A 44 -14.75 -9.82 0.74
CA LYS A 44 -15.54 -10.93 0.18
C LYS A 44 -15.02 -11.38 -1.19
N THR A 45 -15.70 -12.37 -1.77
CA THR A 45 -15.36 -13.00 -3.06
C THR A 45 -16.48 -12.90 -4.10
N ASP A 46 -17.47 -12.03 -3.86
CA ASP A 46 -18.67 -11.86 -4.67
C ASP A 46 -18.85 -10.41 -5.15
N GLY A 47 -17.74 -9.66 -5.25
CA GLY A 47 -17.76 -8.28 -5.73
C GLY A 47 -18.29 -8.18 -7.15
N THR A 48 -19.13 -7.18 -7.42
CA THR A 48 -19.64 -6.87 -8.76
C THR A 48 -19.59 -5.38 -9.05
N SER A 49 -19.42 -5.06 -10.34
CA SER A 49 -19.50 -3.71 -10.89
C SER A 49 -19.87 -3.83 -12.37
N ASN A 50 -20.29 -2.74 -13.02
CA ASN A 50 -20.63 -2.75 -14.44
C ASN A 50 -20.11 -1.51 -15.15
N ALA A 51 -18.79 -1.47 -15.34
CA ALA A 51 -18.07 -0.35 -15.96
C ALA A 51 -18.45 1.02 -15.34
N SER A 52 -18.57 1.06 -14.02
CA SER A 52 -18.99 2.24 -13.25
C SER A 52 -18.21 2.36 -11.95
N THR A 53 -18.36 3.47 -11.24
CA THR A 53 -17.81 3.61 -9.88
C THR A 53 -18.62 2.86 -8.82
N THR A 54 -19.84 2.43 -9.13
CA THR A 54 -20.64 1.62 -8.20
C THR A 54 -20.02 0.24 -8.05
N PHE A 55 -19.83 -0.17 -6.82
CA PHE A 55 -19.35 -1.49 -6.44
C PHE A 55 -20.32 -2.11 -5.43
N THR A 56 -20.71 -3.36 -5.67
CA THR A 56 -21.62 -4.08 -4.79
C THR A 56 -21.05 -5.44 -4.39
N SER A 57 -21.50 -5.93 -3.25
CA SER A 57 -21.28 -7.31 -2.80
C SER A 57 -22.48 -7.72 -1.95
N ALA A 58 -23.09 -8.85 -2.29
CA ALA A 58 -24.28 -9.35 -1.61
C ALA A 58 -23.92 -9.89 -0.21
N ALA A 59 -22.69 -10.38 -0.03
CA ALA A 59 -22.19 -10.91 1.22
C ALA A 59 -21.56 -9.85 2.13
N ALA A 60 -21.11 -8.71 1.60
CA ALA A 60 -20.53 -7.64 2.39
C ALA A 60 -21.59 -6.96 3.26
N THR A 61 -21.15 -6.42 4.40
CA THR A 61 -21.99 -5.61 5.29
C THR A 61 -21.31 -4.27 5.55
N PHE A 62 -21.08 -3.51 4.48
CA PHE A 62 -20.47 -2.19 4.53
C PHE A 62 -21.18 -1.26 5.52
N THR A 63 -20.43 -0.34 6.10
CA THR A 63 -20.99 0.75 6.91
C THR A 63 -20.39 2.07 6.44
N ALA A 64 -20.96 3.19 6.90
CA ALA A 64 -20.39 4.51 6.64
C ALA A 64 -18.92 4.64 7.12
N GLN A 65 -18.47 3.79 8.05
CA GLN A 65 -17.08 3.78 8.53
C GLN A 65 -16.07 3.27 7.49
N ALA A 66 -16.52 2.62 6.41
CA ALA A 66 -15.65 2.16 5.32
C ALA A 66 -15.16 3.32 4.43
N VAL A 67 -15.87 4.47 4.41
CA VAL A 67 -15.51 5.62 3.57
C VAL A 67 -14.09 6.10 3.88
N GLY A 68 -13.33 6.39 2.84
CA GLY A 68 -11.93 6.79 2.87
C GLY A 68 -10.94 5.65 3.00
N ASN A 69 -11.37 4.44 3.32
CA ASN A 69 -10.49 3.27 3.27
C ASN A 69 -10.30 2.79 1.83
N VAL A 70 -9.24 2.02 1.62
CA VAL A 70 -8.95 1.42 0.33
C VAL A 70 -9.50 0.00 0.23
N LEU A 71 -10.16 -0.28 -0.89
CA LEU A 71 -10.53 -1.60 -1.38
C LEU A 71 -9.44 -2.07 -2.36
N HIS A 72 -8.80 -3.20 -2.05
CA HIS A 72 -7.94 -3.89 -3.00
C HIS A 72 -8.76 -4.95 -3.72
N LEU A 73 -9.04 -4.74 -5.01
CA LEU A 73 -9.63 -5.73 -5.89
C LEU A 73 -8.50 -6.65 -6.39
N ILE A 74 -8.53 -7.91 -5.96
CA ILE A 74 -7.47 -8.90 -6.21
C ILE A 74 -7.72 -9.60 -7.55
N SER A 75 -8.97 -9.95 -7.83
CA SER A 75 -9.37 -10.66 -9.04
C SER A 75 -10.87 -10.52 -9.31
N GLY A 76 -11.33 -11.01 -10.46
CA GLY A 76 -12.73 -11.04 -10.88
C GLY A 76 -12.85 -11.10 -12.39
N THR A 77 -13.88 -11.75 -12.93
CA THR A 77 -14.12 -11.75 -14.38
C THR A 77 -14.47 -10.33 -14.81
N ASN A 78 -13.79 -9.76 -15.81
CA ASN A 78 -13.89 -8.34 -16.22
C ASN A 78 -13.50 -7.32 -15.14
N GLY A 79 -12.96 -7.76 -14.00
CA GLY A 79 -12.38 -6.91 -12.98
C GLY A 79 -11.01 -6.40 -13.41
N THR A 80 -10.66 -5.20 -12.98
CA THR A 80 -9.32 -4.62 -13.14
C THR A 80 -8.65 -4.64 -11.77
N PRO A 81 -7.76 -5.61 -11.47
CA PRO A 81 -7.10 -5.66 -10.17
C PRO A 81 -6.39 -4.35 -9.81
N GLY A 82 -6.39 -4.01 -8.53
CA GLY A 82 -5.75 -2.80 -8.00
C GLY A 82 -6.44 -2.22 -6.78
N TRP A 83 -5.92 -1.08 -6.33
CA TRP A 83 -6.38 -0.37 -5.13
C TRP A 83 -7.30 0.80 -5.48
N TYR A 84 -8.46 0.84 -4.86
CA TYR A 84 -9.54 1.79 -5.11
C TYR A 84 -10.00 2.42 -3.79
N GLU A 85 -10.16 3.74 -3.75
CA GLU A 85 -10.65 4.41 -2.55
C GLU A 85 -12.17 4.31 -2.47
N ILE A 86 -12.70 3.97 -1.29
CA ILE A 86 -14.14 4.00 -1.03
C ILE A 86 -14.58 5.46 -0.86
N ALA A 87 -15.12 6.04 -1.92
CA ALA A 87 -15.53 7.43 -1.97
C ALA A 87 -16.84 7.69 -1.21
N THR A 88 -17.83 6.81 -1.35
CA THR A 88 -19.11 6.97 -0.65
C THR A 88 -19.71 5.64 -0.21
N TYR A 89 -20.46 5.70 0.88
CA TYR A 89 -21.33 4.62 1.34
C TYR A 89 -22.75 4.85 0.83
N VAL A 90 -23.36 3.84 0.21
CA VAL A 90 -24.74 3.90 -0.28
C VAL A 90 -25.65 3.00 0.57
N SER A 91 -25.23 1.75 0.80
CA SER A 91 -25.95 0.79 1.64
C SER A 91 -25.00 -0.30 2.16
N ALA A 92 -25.51 -1.22 2.97
CA ALA A 92 -24.72 -2.35 3.47
C ALA A 92 -24.09 -3.21 2.36
N ASN A 93 -24.65 -3.18 1.14
CA ASN A 93 -24.19 -3.98 0.01
C ASN A 93 -23.67 -3.13 -1.15
N GLU A 94 -23.59 -1.81 -1.00
CA GLU A 94 -23.23 -0.90 -2.08
C GLU A 94 -22.39 0.29 -1.60
N ILE A 95 -21.31 0.54 -2.32
CA ILE A 95 -20.41 1.67 -2.15
C ILE A 95 -20.09 2.26 -3.53
N THR A 96 -19.52 3.46 -3.57
CA THR A 96 -18.88 3.98 -4.78
C THR A 96 -17.37 4.08 -4.57
N LEU A 97 -16.62 3.72 -5.60
CA LEU A 97 -15.17 3.85 -5.66
C LEU A 97 -14.75 5.17 -6.33
N ASP A 98 -13.50 5.59 -6.15
CA ASP A 98 -12.90 6.77 -6.79
C ASP A 98 -12.82 6.68 -8.32
N ARG A 99 -12.81 5.45 -8.85
CA ARG A 99 -12.80 5.17 -10.28
C ARG A 99 -13.45 3.82 -10.58
N ASN A 100 -13.74 3.63 -11.87
CA ASN A 100 -14.25 2.37 -12.37
C ASN A 100 -13.21 1.25 -12.17
N CYS A 101 -13.63 0.12 -11.60
CA CYS A 101 -12.79 -1.06 -11.33
C CYS A 101 -13.05 -2.23 -12.30
N SER A 102 -13.85 -2.03 -13.35
CA SER A 102 -14.23 -3.09 -14.29
C SER A 102 -14.31 -2.61 -15.74
N THR A 103 -14.02 -3.49 -16.69
CA THR A 103 -14.15 -3.18 -18.13
C THR A 103 -15.52 -3.51 -18.70
N GLY A 104 -16.39 -4.15 -17.89
CA GLY A 104 -17.74 -4.56 -18.23
C GLY A 104 -18.47 -5.05 -16.98
N ALA A 105 -19.45 -5.93 -17.14
CA ALA A 105 -20.12 -6.58 -16.02
C ALA A 105 -19.14 -7.53 -15.31
N MET A 106 -18.65 -7.10 -14.15
CA MET A 106 -17.75 -7.87 -13.30
C MET A 106 -18.52 -8.86 -12.43
N THR A 107 -18.02 -10.09 -12.34
CA THR A 107 -18.51 -11.12 -11.42
C THR A 107 -17.35 -11.74 -10.64
N ASP A 108 -17.69 -12.33 -9.49
CA ASP A 108 -16.75 -13.08 -8.64
C ASP A 108 -15.53 -12.25 -8.24
N GLY A 109 -15.75 -10.94 -8.01
CA GLY A 109 -14.71 -10.04 -7.55
C GLY A 109 -14.20 -10.46 -6.18
N VAL A 110 -12.91 -10.79 -6.06
CA VAL A 110 -12.24 -11.05 -4.79
C VAL A 110 -11.60 -9.77 -4.31
N PHE A 111 -11.97 -9.31 -3.11
CA PHE A 111 -11.52 -8.02 -2.61
C PHE A 111 -11.39 -7.97 -1.09
N ASN A 112 -10.49 -7.10 -0.65
CA ASN A 112 -10.26 -6.80 0.76
C ASN A 112 -10.35 -5.30 1.01
N VAL A 113 -10.86 -4.90 2.18
CA VAL A 113 -10.97 -3.50 2.60
C VAL A 113 -10.20 -3.27 3.89
N GLY A 114 -9.35 -2.23 3.90
CA GLY A 114 -8.49 -1.92 5.04
C GLY A 114 -7.44 -3.01 5.30
N GLY A 115 -6.96 -3.09 6.54
CA GLY A 115 -5.81 -3.89 6.92
C GLY A 115 -4.50 -3.25 6.45
N ALA A 116 -3.44 -3.35 7.24
CA ALA A 116 -2.10 -2.90 6.89
C ALA A 116 -1.53 -3.76 5.76
N MET A 117 -0.71 -3.16 4.89
CA MET A 117 0.06 -3.88 3.89
C MET A 117 1.07 -4.80 4.55
N SER A 118 1.34 -5.93 3.90
CA SER A 118 2.35 -6.89 4.28
C SER A 118 3.31 -7.09 3.12
N LEU A 119 4.56 -6.67 3.27
CA LEU A 119 5.58 -6.94 2.27
C LEU A 119 5.95 -8.43 2.26
N ASN A 120 6.67 -8.88 1.23
CA ASN A 120 7.03 -10.28 0.91
C ASN A 120 6.15 -10.93 -0.18
N SER A 121 5.52 -10.12 -1.05
CA SER A 121 4.71 -10.67 -2.13
C SER A 121 5.44 -10.68 -3.48
N ALA A 122 5.39 -11.83 -4.15
CA ALA A 122 5.77 -12.01 -5.54
C ALA A 122 4.59 -12.41 -6.43
N VAL A 123 3.35 -12.27 -5.93
CA VAL A 123 2.14 -12.61 -6.66
C VAL A 123 1.81 -11.47 -7.61
N ALA A 124 1.56 -11.77 -8.89
CA ALA A 124 1.25 -10.76 -9.90
C ALA A 124 0.05 -9.88 -9.49
N ASN A 125 0.15 -8.58 -9.80
CA ASN A 125 -0.80 -7.51 -9.43
C ASN A 125 -0.93 -7.28 -7.91
N GLN A 126 -0.04 -7.88 -7.12
CA GLN A 126 0.00 -7.82 -5.66
C GLN A 126 1.46 -7.85 -5.18
N THR A 127 2.42 -7.58 -6.06
CA THR A 127 3.83 -7.62 -5.68
C THR A 127 4.15 -6.45 -4.75
N ASP A 128 5.28 -6.52 -4.05
CA ASP A 128 5.77 -5.35 -3.30
C ASP A 128 5.95 -4.13 -4.21
N ASP A 129 6.37 -4.35 -5.46
CA ASP A 129 6.53 -3.30 -6.47
C ASP A 129 5.19 -2.67 -6.86
N ASP A 130 4.18 -3.50 -7.17
CA ASP A 130 2.83 -3.04 -7.52
C ASP A 130 2.26 -2.10 -6.45
N PHE A 131 2.48 -2.42 -5.17
CA PHE A 131 2.05 -1.56 -4.06
C PHE A 131 2.75 -0.19 -4.06
N PHE A 132 4.06 -0.13 -4.26
CA PHE A 132 4.75 1.16 -4.25
C PHE A 132 4.43 2.01 -5.49
N GLU A 133 4.04 1.38 -6.61
CA GLU A 133 3.72 2.08 -7.86
C GLU A 133 2.35 2.75 -7.88
N ILE A 134 1.43 2.41 -6.95
CA ILE A 134 0.13 3.11 -6.87
C ILE A 134 0.25 4.51 -6.24
N MET A 135 1.41 4.85 -5.70
CA MET A 135 1.60 6.08 -4.93
C MET A 135 1.51 7.31 -5.83
N LEU A 136 0.95 8.38 -5.29
CA LEU A 136 0.80 9.67 -5.95
C LEU A 136 1.38 10.78 -5.06
N ALA A 137 1.77 11.90 -5.70
CA ALA A 137 2.23 13.10 -4.99
C ALA A 137 1.34 13.44 -3.78
N GLY A 138 1.96 13.54 -2.60
CA GLY A 138 1.31 13.82 -1.31
C GLY A 138 0.99 12.59 -0.46
N HIS A 139 1.08 11.38 -1.01
CA HIS A 139 0.88 10.14 -0.26
C HIS A 139 1.97 9.93 0.80
N LYS A 140 1.61 9.27 1.89
CA LYS A 140 2.55 8.85 2.93
C LYS A 140 2.38 7.38 3.29
N ILE A 141 3.47 6.65 3.36
CA ILE A 141 3.53 5.26 3.82
C ILE A 141 4.18 5.23 5.20
N TRP A 142 3.43 4.77 6.18
CA TRP A 142 3.93 4.46 7.52
C TRP A 142 4.40 3.02 7.59
N ILE A 143 5.59 2.79 8.14
CA ILE A 143 6.13 1.44 8.34
C ILE A 143 6.35 1.25 9.84
N GLU A 144 5.60 0.34 10.46
CA GLU A 144 5.76 -0.02 11.87
C GLU A 144 7.10 -0.73 12.12
N ASN A 145 7.62 -0.66 13.34
CA ASN A 145 8.85 -1.37 13.68
C ASN A 145 8.65 -2.88 13.50
N GLY A 146 9.53 -3.45 12.70
CA GLY A 146 9.53 -4.86 12.36
C GLY A 146 10.57 -5.17 11.30
N SER A 147 10.59 -6.42 10.86
CA SER A 147 11.43 -6.87 9.75
C SER A 147 10.55 -7.21 8.57
N TYR A 148 10.83 -6.63 7.42
CA TYR A 148 10.03 -6.75 6.20
C TYR A 148 10.90 -7.33 5.09
N THR A 149 10.68 -8.58 4.73
CA THR A 149 11.38 -9.21 3.61
C THR A 149 10.73 -8.80 2.31
N LEU A 150 11.52 -8.36 1.32
CA LEU A 150 10.99 -8.10 -0.01
C LEU A 150 10.81 -9.41 -0.78
N GLY A 151 9.62 -9.63 -1.34
CA GLY A 151 9.28 -10.79 -2.16
C GLY A 151 9.83 -10.68 -3.58
N VAL A 152 10.05 -9.46 -4.06
CA VAL A 152 10.58 -9.14 -5.39
C VAL A 152 11.56 -7.98 -5.33
N THR A 153 12.28 -7.75 -6.43
CA THR A 153 12.93 -6.44 -6.66
C THR A 153 11.85 -5.38 -6.82
N VAL A 154 11.99 -4.30 -6.06
CA VAL A 154 11.09 -3.15 -6.07
C VAL A 154 11.80 -2.03 -6.84
N SER A 155 11.21 -1.54 -7.92
CA SER A 155 11.74 -0.55 -8.84
C SER A 155 10.73 0.57 -9.08
N ILE A 156 10.63 1.47 -8.11
CA ILE A 156 9.58 2.48 -8.00
C ILE A 156 9.81 3.62 -9.00
N ALA A 157 8.87 3.81 -9.93
CA ALA A 157 8.85 4.86 -10.94
C ALA A 157 7.82 5.95 -10.66
N ALA A 158 6.85 5.74 -9.77
CA ALA A 158 5.92 6.78 -9.32
C ALA A 158 6.65 8.06 -8.86
N ASP A 159 6.08 9.23 -9.18
CA ASP A 159 6.68 10.53 -8.87
C ASP A 159 5.86 11.30 -7.83
N GLY A 160 6.55 11.91 -6.88
CA GLY A 160 5.99 12.97 -6.06
C GLY A 160 6.03 14.33 -6.77
N SER A 161 5.98 15.40 -6.00
CA SER A 161 6.21 16.75 -6.49
C SER A 161 6.97 17.60 -5.48
N GLU A 162 7.50 18.74 -5.91
CA GLU A 162 8.24 19.67 -5.05
C GLU A 162 7.44 20.09 -3.80
N THR A 163 6.14 20.33 -3.95
CA THR A 163 5.25 20.77 -2.87
C THR A 163 4.53 19.63 -2.17
N SER A 164 4.55 18.44 -2.74
CA SER A 164 3.85 17.25 -2.21
C SER A 164 4.67 16.00 -2.56
N PRO A 165 5.81 15.78 -1.87
CA PRO A 165 6.60 14.57 -2.05
C PRO A 165 5.81 13.35 -1.60
N ILE A 166 6.17 12.18 -2.12
CA ILE A 166 5.72 10.92 -1.54
C ILE A 166 6.65 10.61 -0.36
N VAL A 167 6.07 10.25 0.79
CA VAL A 167 6.85 10.06 2.02
C VAL A 167 6.79 8.61 2.48
N ILE A 168 7.93 8.02 2.81
CA ILE A 168 7.98 6.79 3.61
C ILE A 168 8.59 7.11 4.97
N GLU A 169 7.91 6.73 6.03
CA GLU A 169 8.34 7.04 7.40
C GLU A 169 8.19 5.83 8.33
N GLY A 170 9.32 5.39 8.86
CA GLY A 170 9.35 4.38 9.91
C GLY A 170 8.92 4.92 11.28
N TYR A 171 8.22 4.10 12.07
CA TYR A 171 7.80 4.40 13.45
C TYR A 171 7.89 3.17 14.35
N ASN A 172 7.82 3.31 15.68
CA ASN A 172 7.76 2.20 16.63
C ASN A 172 6.32 1.85 17.03
N ALA A 173 5.71 2.69 17.86
CA ALA A 173 4.39 2.45 18.45
C ALA A 173 3.39 3.52 18.06
N THR A 174 3.87 4.71 17.69
CA THR A 174 3.01 5.80 17.25
C THR A 174 3.63 6.46 16.04
N ARG A 175 2.83 6.64 14.98
CA ARG A 175 3.21 7.38 13.77
C ARG A 175 3.89 8.71 14.16
N GLY A 176 5.13 8.91 13.71
CA GLY A 176 5.92 10.12 13.97
C GLY A 176 6.84 10.07 15.21
N ASP A 177 6.96 8.93 15.90
CA ASP A 177 7.87 8.77 17.05
C ASP A 177 9.37 8.70 16.70
N ALA A 178 9.70 8.80 15.41
CA ALA A 178 11.05 8.98 14.87
C ALA A 178 12.11 8.01 15.45
N PRO A 179 11.98 6.69 15.21
CA PRO A 179 12.88 5.70 15.79
C PRO A 179 14.33 5.92 15.38
N THR A 180 15.25 5.55 16.27
CA THR A 180 16.70 5.65 16.03
C THR A 180 17.39 4.32 16.31
N GLY A 181 18.66 4.19 15.90
CA GLY A 181 19.43 2.97 16.13
C GLY A 181 18.76 1.73 15.50
N SER A 182 18.65 0.66 16.29
CA SER A 182 18.11 -0.64 15.90
C SER A 182 16.59 -0.76 16.03
N THR A 183 15.89 0.25 16.54
CA THR A 183 14.42 0.21 16.66
C THR A 183 13.73 0.75 15.40
N ARG A 184 14.48 1.09 14.36
CA ARG A 184 13.90 1.45 13.07
C ARG A 184 13.35 0.19 12.39
N PRO A 185 12.23 0.29 11.65
CA PRO A 185 11.81 -0.77 10.76
C PRO A 185 12.94 -1.18 9.82
N THR A 186 13.09 -2.48 9.61
CA THR A 186 14.16 -3.05 8.79
C THR A 186 13.58 -3.67 7.53
N MET A 187 13.96 -3.10 6.39
CA MET A 187 13.65 -3.59 5.05
C MET A 187 14.75 -4.55 4.63
N VAL A 188 14.40 -5.83 4.50
CA VAL A 188 15.30 -6.94 4.17
C VAL A 188 15.13 -7.28 2.70
N GLY A 189 15.97 -6.71 1.84
CA GLY A 189 15.95 -6.98 0.42
C GLY A 189 16.46 -8.38 0.05
N GLY A 190 17.31 -9.00 0.88
CA GLY A 190 17.98 -10.23 0.47
C GLY A 190 18.77 -9.99 -0.83
N ALA A 191 18.57 -10.82 -1.86
CA ALA A 191 19.14 -10.59 -3.19
C ALA A 191 18.34 -9.58 -4.04
N ASN A 192 17.13 -9.19 -3.60
CA ASN A 192 16.32 -8.20 -4.28
C ASN A 192 16.86 -6.78 -4.03
N ASN A 193 16.69 -5.92 -5.02
CA ASN A 193 17.06 -4.53 -4.90
C ASN A 193 15.83 -3.70 -4.49
N TRP A 194 16.07 -2.65 -3.71
CA TRP A 194 15.09 -1.58 -3.53
C TRP A 194 15.57 -0.33 -4.28
N SER A 195 14.98 -0.09 -5.44
CA SER A 195 15.39 0.94 -6.40
C SER A 195 14.30 1.99 -6.56
N TRP A 196 14.70 3.25 -6.51
CA TRP A 196 13.82 4.42 -6.57
C TRP A 196 14.26 5.24 -7.76
N THR A 197 13.52 5.08 -8.85
CA THR A 197 13.75 5.78 -10.11
C THR A 197 12.91 7.04 -10.23
N GLY A 198 11.76 7.09 -9.55
CA GLY A 198 10.91 8.28 -9.46
C GLY A 198 11.46 9.38 -8.57
N ASP A 199 11.03 10.61 -8.84
CA ASP A 199 11.46 11.85 -8.20
C ASP A 199 10.60 12.17 -6.95
N TYR A 200 11.12 13.04 -6.07
CA TYR A 200 10.41 13.60 -4.89
C TYR A 200 9.89 12.57 -3.89
N TRP A 201 10.78 11.67 -3.52
CA TRP A 201 10.52 10.62 -2.56
C TRP A 201 11.34 10.83 -1.29
N ASP A 202 10.67 11.15 -0.20
CA ASP A 202 11.32 11.42 1.08
C ASP A 202 11.23 10.19 2.00
N ILE A 203 12.39 9.66 2.38
CA ILE A 203 12.50 8.43 3.19
C ILE A 203 13.07 8.77 4.55
N PHE A 204 12.37 8.35 5.60
CA PHE A 204 12.71 8.62 6.99
C PHE A 204 12.74 7.36 7.84
N ASN A 205 13.71 7.30 8.74
CA ASN A 205 13.71 6.39 9.90
C ASN A 205 13.70 4.88 9.55
N LEU A 206 14.38 4.45 8.48
CA LEU A 206 14.46 3.04 8.08
C LEU A 206 15.87 2.44 8.20
N ILE A 207 15.94 1.13 8.40
CA ILE A 207 17.12 0.32 8.07
C ILE A 207 16.83 -0.41 6.76
N ILE A 208 17.80 -0.44 5.85
CA ILE A 208 17.74 -1.21 4.61
C ILE A 208 18.91 -2.16 4.61
N THR A 209 18.66 -3.46 4.44
CA THR A 209 19.67 -4.51 4.47
C THR A 209 19.48 -5.50 3.33
N GLY A 210 20.58 -6.06 2.82
CA GLY A 210 20.54 -7.07 1.76
C GLY A 210 21.92 -7.59 1.37
N THR A 211 21.91 -8.46 0.37
CA THR A 211 23.07 -9.14 -0.22
C THR A 211 23.17 -8.92 -1.72
N GLY A 212 22.29 -8.11 -2.33
CA GLY A 212 22.37 -7.74 -3.73
C GLY A 212 23.55 -6.81 -3.99
N THR A 213 23.97 -6.70 -5.25
CA THR A 213 25.03 -5.76 -5.65
C THR A 213 24.68 -4.32 -5.24
N VAL A 214 23.40 -3.95 -5.32
CA VAL A 214 22.88 -2.67 -4.84
C VAL A 214 21.59 -2.88 -4.04
N ASN A 215 21.66 -2.77 -2.72
CA ASN A 215 20.48 -2.95 -1.86
C ASN A 215 19.55 -1.73 -1.81
N PHE A 216 20.12 -0.55 -2.00
CA PHE A 216 19.39 0.72 -2.00
C PHE A 216 19.94 1.58 -3.13
N ASN A 217 19.14 1.75 -4.18
CA ASN A 217 19.48 2.59 -5.32
C ASN A 217 18.50 3.75 -5.38
N ARG A 218 19.01 4.97 -5.52
CA ARG A 218 18.18 6.17 -5.67
C ARG A 218 18.70 6.97 -6.84
N SER A 219 18.10 6.73 -8.01
CA SER A 219 18.43 7.44 -9.25
C SER A 219 17.46 8.58 -9.55
N GLY A 220 16.31 8.63 -8.89
CA GLY A 220 15.42 9.79 -8.94
C GLY A 220 16.00 11.03 -8.24
N HIS A 221 15.47 12.19 -8.61
CA HIS A 221 15.91 13.52 -8.21
C HIS A 221 15.04 14.10 -7.09
N SER A 222 15.57 15.13 -6.42
CA SER A 222 14.82 15.94 -5.44
C SER A 222 14.23 15.18 -4.24
N SER A 223 14.77 14.00 -3.96
CA SER A 223 14.40 13.11 -2.87
C SER A 223 15.25 13.34 -1.62
N LYS A 224 14.70 13.09 -0.42
CA LYS A 224 15.45 13.10 0.85
C LYS A 224 15.61 11.71 1.44
N THR A 225 16.70 11.51 2.15
CA THR A 225 16.92 10.30 2.96
C THR A 225 17.49 10.74 4.29
N VAL A 226 16.70 10.61 5.35
CA VAL A 226 16.99 11.22 6.66
C VAL A 226 16.85 10.17 7.75
N ASN A 227 17.84 10.10 8.64
CA ASN A 227 17.82 9.15 9.76
C ASN A 227 17.69 7.68 9.31
N CYS A 228 18.20 7.33 8.13
CA CYS A 228 18.21 5.97 7.60
C CYS A 228 19.59 5.29 7.74
N LYS A 229 19.62 3.96 7.70
CA LYS A 229 20.85 3.16 7.69
C LYS A 229 20.80 2.12 6.56
N GLY A 230 21.82 2.11 5.70
CA GLY A 230 22.04 1.04 4.73
C GLY A 230 23.06 0.02 5.23
N ILE A 231 22.80 -1.27 5.01
CA ILE A 231 23.72 -2.37 5.26
C ILE A 231 23.77 -3.21 3.98
N ASN A 232 24.95 -3.36 3.38
CA ASN A 232 25.16 -4.31 2.30
C ASN A 232 26.22 -5.32 2.69
N THR A 233 25.84 -6.60 2.73
CA THR A 233 26.74 -7.72 3.01
C THR A 233 27.05 -8.53 1.76
N SER A 234 26.81 -7.99 0.57
CA SER A 234 27.28 -8.57 -0.69
C SER A 234 28.80 -8.81 -0.62
N SER A 235 29.22 -10.00 -1.04
CA SER A 235 30.64 -10.35 -1.20
C SER A 235 31.18 -10.05 -2.60
N THR A 236 30.33 -9.51 -3.47
CA THR A 236 30.60 -9.18 -4.88
C THR A 236 30.27 -7.72 -5.17
#